data_AF-A0A9X0FC74-F1
#
_entry.id   AF-A0A9X0FC74-F1
#
_cell.length_a   1.000
_cell.length_b   1.000
_cell.length_c   1.000
_cell.angle_alpha   90.00
_cell.angle_beta   90.00
_cell.angle_gamma   90.00
#
_symmetry.space_group_name_H-M   'P 1'
#
loop_
_entity.id
_entity.type
_entity.pdbx_description
1 polymer ?
#
loop_
_entity_poly.entity_id
_entity_poly.type
_entity_poly.pdbx_seq_one_letter_code
_entity_poly.pdbx_strand_id
1 'polypeptide(L)' 'MHLDVLQEKINNYLVYIEDKQYFKDYGDNFEKKIIDIKFQHSISENGMKFLNVVSSQLNDTDIFINIHLPGE' A
#
# COMPACT_ATOMS: atom_id res chain seq x y z
N MET A 1 16.20 -5.26 -6.83
CA MET A 1 15.90 -4.05 -7.63
C MET A 1 14.99 -3.12 -6.83
N HIS A 2 14.89 -1.81 -7.10
CA HIS A 2 14.00 -0.90 -6.34
C HIS A 2 12.52 -1.29 -6.39
N LEU A 3 12.06 -1.85 -7.52
CA LEU A 3 10.69 -2.33 -7.68
C LEU A 3 10.39 -3.54 -6.78
N ASP A 4 11.31 -4.50 -6.68
CA ASP A 4 11.15 -5.68 -5.82
C ASP A 4 10.98 -5.27 -4.35
N VAL A 5 11.76 -4.28 -3.90
CA VAL A 5 11.67 -3.75 -2.53
C VAL A 5 10.32 -3.07 -2.29
N LEU A 6 9.81 -2.31 -3.26
CA LEU A 6 8.48 -1.71 -3.16
C LEU A 6 7.39 -2.78 -3.08
N GLN A 7 7.47 -3.82 -3.92
CA GLN A 7 6.54 -4.93 -3.91
C GLN A 7 6.56 -5.69 -2.59
N GLU A 8 7.74 -6.05 -2.09
CA GLU A 8 7.90 -6.76 -0.81
C GLU A 8 7.31 -5.95 0.35
N LYS A 9 7.57 -4.63 0.39
CA LYS A 9 6.99 -3.77 1.43
C LYS A 9 5.47 -3.76 1.39
N ILE A 10 4.86 -3.53 0.22
CA ILE A 10 3.40 -3.52 0.09
C ILE A 10 2.81 -4.86 0.52
N ASN A 11 3.40 -5.97 0.06
CA ASN A 11 2.95 -7.31 0.43
C ASN A 11 3.01 -7.55 1.95
N ASN A 12 4.08 -7.10 2.61
CA ASN A 12 4.20 -7.22 4.06
C ASN A 12 3.11 -6.44 4.82
N TYR A 13 2.74 -5.25 4.35
CA TYR A 13 1.62 -4.48 4.93
C TYR A 13 0.26 -5.13 4.67
N LEU A 14 0.04 -5.68 3.46
CA LEU A 14 -1.18 -6.42 3.15
C LEU A 14 -1.34 -7.64 4.05
N VAL A 15 -0.29 -8.45 4.21
CA VAL A 15 -0.29 -9.60 5.13
C VAL A 15 -0.57 -9.15 6.58
N TYR A 16 0.07 -8.07 7.03
CA TYR A 16 -0.20 -7.52 8.37
C TYR A 16 -1.67 -7.15 8.59
N ILE A 17 -2.32 -6.59 7.55
CA ILE A 17 -3.73 -6.21 7.57
C ILE A 17 -4.64 -7.45 7.50
N GLU A 18 -4.39 -8.36 6.57
CA GLU A 18 -5.18 -9.58 6.34
C GLU A 18 -5.16 -10.51 7.56
N ASP A 19 -4.00 -10.69 8.17
CA ASP A 19 -3.81 -11.47 9.40
C ASP A 19 -4.35 -10.75 10.65
N LYS A 20 -4.85 -9.51 10.50
CA LYS A 20 -5.32 -8.64 11.58
C LYS A 20 -4.31 -8.51 12.72
N GLN A 21 -3.02 -8.40 12.41
CA GLN A 21 -1.97 -8.32 13.41
C GLN A 21 -2.10 -7.08 14.30
N TYR A 22 -2.79 -6.04 13.83
CA TYR A 22 -3.15 -4.84 14.58
C TYR A 22 -4.25 -5.06 15.65
N PHE A 23 -5.00 -6.17 15.58
CA PHE A 23 -6.23 -6.34 16.35
C PHE A 23 -6.02 -6.26 17.86
N LYS A 24 -4.92 -6.85 18.35
CA LYS A 24 -4.62 -6.88 19.78
C LYS A 24 -4.37 -5.48 20.36
N ASP A 25 -3.78 -4.59 19.56
CA ASP A 25 -3.34 -3.27 20.01
C ASP A 25 -4.42 -2.20 19.76
N TYR A 26 -5.22 -2.35 18.69
CA TYR A 26 -6.14 -1.30 18.23
C TYR A 26 -7.60 -1.76 18.01
N GLY A 27 -7.90 -3.05 18.09
CA GLY A 27 -9.22 -3.61 17.72
C GLY A 27 -9.45 -3.64 16.20
N ASP A 28 -10.70 -3.75 15.75
CA ASP A 28 -11.06 -3.82 14.31
C ASP A 28 -12.09 -2.76 13.88
N ASN A 29 -12.26 -1.70 14.66
CA ASN A 29 -13.27 -0.67 14.43
C ASN A 29 -12.73 0.45 13.52
N PHE A 30 -12.34 0.09 12.30
CA PHE A 30 -11.86 1.05 11.30
C PHE A 30 -12.87 1.24 10.18
N GLU A 31 -13.11 2.49 9.78
CA GLU A 31 -13.92 2.77 8.58
C GLU A 31 -13.16 2.43 7.29
N LYS A 32 -11.83 2.61 7.29
CA LYS A 32 -10.94 2.36 6.14
C LYS A 32 -9.55 1.99 6.62
N LYS A 33 -8.85 1.17 5.84
CA LYS A 33 -7.44 0.85 6.05
C LYS A 33 -6.64 1.44 4.90
N ILE A 34 -5.73 2.35 5.21
CA ILE A 34 -4.98 3.09 4.18
C ILE A 34 -3.49 2.78 4.33
N ILE A 35 -2.88 2.25 3.26
CA ILE A 35 -1.43 2.17 3.12
C ILE A 35 -0.97 3.46 2.44
N ASP A 36 -0.37 4.35 3.22
CA ASP A 36 0.07 5.66 2.74
C ASP A 36 1.54 5.62 2.31
N ILE A 37 1.81 5.84 1.03
CA ILE A 37 3.13 5.70 0.41
C ILE A 37 3.61 7.06 -0.07
N LYS A 38 4.65 7.58 0.59
CA LYS A 38 5.31 8.83 0.19
C LYS A 38 6.65 8.58 -0.45
N PHE A 39 6.77 8.94 -1.73
CA PHE A 39 8.02 8.83 -2.46
C PHE A 39 8.90 10.07 -2.24
N GLN A 40 10.17 9.85 -1.94
CA GLN A 40 11.17 10.92 -1.82
C GLN A 40 11.66 11.43 -3.19
N HIS A 41 11.62 10.56 -4.20
CA HIS A 41 12.08 10.83 -5.56
C HIS A 41 11.02 10.40 -6.56
N SER A 42 11.15 10.88 -7.80
CA SER A 42 10.28 10.42 -8.87
C SER A 42 10.38 8.91 -9.04
N ILE A 43 9.25 8.32 -9.40
CA ILE A 43 9.12 6.89 -9.64
C ILE A 43 9.18 6.62 -11.15
N SER A 44 9.71 5.46 -11.53
CA SER A 44 9.74 5.06 -12.93
C SER A 44 8.33 4.73 -13.46
N GLU A 45 8.17 4.74 -14.78
CA GLU A 45 6.91 4.35 -15.43
C GLU A 45 6.49 2.92 -15.03
N ASN A 46 7.44 1.99 -14.91
CA ASN A 46 7.17 0.63 -14.44
C ASN A 46 6.69 0.60 -12.99
N GLY A 47 7.25 1.45 -12.13
CA GLY A 47 6.79 1.59 -10.75
C GLY A 47 5.36 2.12 -10.67
N MET A 48 5.01 3.11 -11.50
CA MET A 48 3.62 3.62 -11.57
C MET A 48 2.66 2.57 -12.10
N LYS A 49 3.03 1.84 -13.17
CA LYS A 49 2.20 0.73 -13.69
C LYS A 49 1.95 -0.32 -12.62
N PHE A 50 2.99 -0.69 -11.87
CA PHE A 50 2.87 -1.61 -10.75
C PHE A 50 1.89 -1.11 -9.69
N LEU A 51 2.05 0.14 -9.21
CA LEU A 51 1.16 0.72 -8.19
C LEU A 51 -0.30 0.80 -8.65
N ASN A 52 -0.55 1.11 -9.93
CA ASN A 52 -1.90 1.11 -10.50
C ASN A 52 -2.51 -0.29 -10.51
N VAL A 53 -1.72 -1.32 -10.86
CA VAL A 53 -2.18 -2.72 -10.82
C VAL A 53 -2.53 -3.12 -9.40
N VAL A 54 -1.65 -2.85 -8.43
CA VAL A 54 -1.92 -3.17 -7.02
C VAL A 54 -3.19 -2.44 -6.53
N SER A 55 -3.32 -1.14 -6.80
CA SER A 55 -4.51 -0.37 -6.40
C SER A 55 -5.78 -0.97 -6.99
N SER A 56 -5.74 -1.41 -8.26
CA SER A 56 -6.90 -2.04 -8.91
C SER A 56 -7.29 -3.39 -8.29
N GLN A 57 -6.32 -4.15 -7.80
CA GLN A 57 -6.57 -5.44 -7.13
C GLN A 57 -7.27 -5.27 -5.78
N LEU A 58 -7.15 -4.08 -5.16
CA LEU A 58 -7.74 -3.77 -3.86
C LEU A 58 -9.11 -3.09 -3.95
N ASN A 59 -9.62 -2.79 -5.16
CA ASN A 59 -10.87 -2.05 -5.36
C ASN A 59 -12.11 -2.65 -4.66
N ASP A 60 -12.15 -3.98 -4.53
CA ASP A 60 -13.25 -4.71 -3.89
C ASP A 60 -13.00 -4.97 -2.39
N THR A 61 -11.98 -4.35 -1.81
CA THR A 61 -11.59 -4.48 -0.40
C THR A 61 -11.82 -3.17 0.36
N ASP A 62 -11.64 -3.19 1.68
CA ASP A 62 -11.61 -1.98 2.52
C ASP A 62 -10.19 -1.41 2.70
N ILE A 63 -9.25 -1.89 1.89
CA ILE A 63 -7.83 -1.49 1.86
C ILE A 63 -7.62 -0.54 0.69
N PHE A 64 -7.01 0.61 0.98
CA PHE A 64 -6.69 1.63 0.00
C PHE A 64 -5.20 1.90 -0.01
N ILE A 65 -4.64 2.16 -1.19
CA ILE A 65 -3.28 2.68 -1.32
C ILE A 65 -3.39 4.15 -1.70
N ASN A 66 -2.75 5.00 -0.90
CA ASN A 66 -2.61 6.41 -1.20
C ASN A 66 -1.15 6.69 -1.57
N ILE A 67 -0.94 7.36 -2.71
CA ILE A 67 0.39 7.56 -3.29
C ILE A 67 0.66 9.05 -3.34
N HIS A 68 1.77 9.44 -2.73
CA HIS A 68 2.27 10.82 -2.76
C HIS A 68 3.57 10.87 -3.53
N LEU A 69 3.58 11.61 -4.63
CA LEU A 69 4.77 11.86 -5.41
C LEU A 69 5.46 13.15 -4.96
N PRO A 70 6.80 13.26 -5.08
CA PRO A 70 7.48 14.50 -4.73
C PRO A 70 7.09 15.61 -5.72
N GLY A 71 6.65 16.74 -5.18
CA GLY A 71 6.23 17.91 -5.96
C GLY A 71 4.72 18.01 -6.20
N GLU A 72 3.92 17.06 -5.69
CA GLU A 72 2.47 17.23 -5.47
C GLU A 72 2.16 18.00 -4.18
#